data_AF-A0A1Q8E9H6-F1
#
_entry.id   AF-A0A1Q8E9H6-F1
#
_cell.length_a   1.000
_cell.length_b   1.000
_cell.length_c   1.000
_cell.angle_alpha   90.00
_cell.angle_beta   90.00
_cell.angle_gamma   90.00
#
_symmetry.space_group_name_H-M   'P 1'
#
loop_
_entity.id
_entity.type
_entity.pdbx_description
1 polymer ?
#
loop_
_entity_poly.entity_id
_entity_poly.type
_entity_poly.pdbx_seq_one_letter_code
_entity_poly.pdbx_strand_id
1 'polypeptide(L)' 'MEYISADPHTLTDIIGKLTELEMVGYIMYSPKLKKRILLTNEMYNELDKEELHLHQSRREAVMQAMDLVKEFLSEEKG' A
#
# COMPACT_ATOMS: atom_id res chain seq x y z
N MET A 1 22.55 22.43 -27.25
CA MET A 1 21.85 21.37 -26.48
C MET A 1 22.90 20.35 -26.12
N GLU A 2 23.30 20.34 -24.86
CA GLU A 2 24.32 19.43 -24.34
C GLU A 2 23.71 18.04 -24.16
N TYR A 3 24.33 17.03 -24.78
CA TYR A 3 23.97 15.63 -24.63
C TYR A 3 24.47 15.16 -23.26
N ILE A 4 23.54 14.94 -22.32
CA ILE A 4 23.85 14.33 -21.02
C ILE A 4 24.26 12.88 -21.31
N SER A 5 25.52 12.54 -21.00
CA SER A 5 26.05 11.19 -21.12
C SER A 5 25.29 10.25 -20.18
N ALA A 6 24.59 9.27 -20.73
CA ALA A 6 23.94 8.22 -19.96
C ALA A 6 24.97 7.42 -19.14
N ASP A 7 24.66 7.24 -17.86
CA ASP A 7 25.44 6.49 -16.88
C ASP A 7 25.59 5.00 -17.32
N PRO A 8 26.81 4.43 -17.34
CA PRO A 8 27.09 3.07 -17.85
C PRO A 8 26.44 1.92 -17.07
N HIS A 9 25.68 2.19 -16.01
CA HIS A 9 24.96 1.19 -15.22
C HIS A 9 23.52 0.89 -15.71
N THR A 10 23.11 1.45 -16.84
CA THR A 10 21.76 1.23 -17.38
C THR A 10 21.75 0.01 -18.29
N LEU A 11 21.62 -1.18 -17.71
CA LEU A 11 21.31 -2.41 -18.45
C LEU A 11 19.88 -2.32 -18.98
N THR A 12 19.69 -2.09 -20.27
CA THR A 12 18.43 -2.42 -20.95
C THR A 12 18.63 -2.58 -22.45
N ASP A 13 19.14 -3.76 -22.84
CA ASP A 13 18.97 -4.27 -24.20
C ASP A 13 17.54 -4.80 -24.34
N ILE A 14 16.58 -3.91 -24.64
CA ILE A 14 15.24 -4.36 -25.06
C ILE A 14 15.28 -4.61 -26.57
N ILE A 15 15.38 -5.88 -26.97
CA ILE A 15 15.17 -6.30 -28.37
C ILE A 15 13.71 -6.78 -28.50
N GLY A 16 12.84 -5.92 -29.01
CA GLY A 16 11.43 -6.22 -29.29
C GLY A 16 10.62 -4.98 -29.65
N LYS A 17 9.48 -5.13 -30.32
CA LYS A 17 8.51 -4.01 -30.48
C LYS A 17 7.77 -3.83 -29.16
N LEU A 18 7.67 -2.58 -28.70
CA LEU A 18 6.78 -2.16 -27.61
C LEU A 18 5.32 -2.25 -28.10
N THR A 19 4.82 -3.47 -28.31
CA THR A 19 3.40 -3.72 -28.55
C THR A 19 2.72 -3.74 -27.19
N GLU A 20 1.99 -2.66 -26.89
CA GLU A 20 1.09 -2.49 -25.75
C GLU A 20 1.73 -2.59 -24.36
N LEU A 21 1.83 -1.45 -23.68
CA LEU A 21 2.26 -1.39 -22.29
C LEU A 21 1.11 -1.90 -21.40
N GLU A 22 1.24 -3.12 -20.90
CA GLU A 22 0.36 -3.67 -19.88
C GLU A 22 0.99 -3.56 -18.48
N MET A 23 0.20 -3.19 -17.48
CA MET A 23 0.64 -3.16 -16.09
C MET A 23 0.73 -4.59 -15.53
N VAL A 24 1.96 -5.11 -15.41
CA VAL A 24 2.22 -6.48 -14.93
C VAL A 24 2.42 -6.60 -13.42
N GLY A 25 2.57 -5.48 -12.70
CA GLY A 25 2.78 -5.48 -11.25
C GLY A 25 3.25 -4.13 -10.69
N TYR A 26 3.41 -4.09 -9.37
CA TYR A 26 3.80 -2.90 -8.61
C TYR A 26 5.16 -3.11 -7.94
N ILE A 27 6.02 -2.10 -7.99
CA ILE A 27 7.28 -2.11 -7.22
C ILE A 27 7.06 -1.30 -5.94
N MET A 28 7.17 -1.96 -4.79
CA MET A 28 7.05 -1.33 -3.48
C MET A 28 8.35 -1.42 -2.70
N TYR A 29 8.64 -0.42 -1.87
CA TYR A 29 9.76 -0.49 -0.94
C TYR A 29 9.31 -1.10 0.39
N SER A 30 10.00 -2.14 0.84
CA SER A 30 9.80 -2.73 2.17
C SER A 30 10.79 -2.13 3.16
N PRO A 31 10.35 -1.36 4.17
CA PRO A 31 11.25 -0.83 5.21
C PRO A 31 11.87 -1.95 6.05
N LYS A 32 11.13 -3.04 6.27
CA LYS A 32 11.58 -4.21 7.05
C LYS A 32 12.72 -4.94 6.36
N LEU A 33 12.63 -5.13 5.04
CA LEU A 33 13.64 -5.82 4.25
C LEU A 33 14.72 -4.88 3.70
N LYS A 34 14.51 -3.56 3.80
CA LYS A 34 15.34 -2.50 3.21
C LYS A 34 15.59 -2.71 1.72
N LYS A 35 14.57 -3.19 1.00
CA LYS A 35 14.65 -3.58 -0.41
C LYS A 35 13.37 -3.22 -1.16
N ARG A 36 13.49 -3.05 -2.48
CA ARG A 36 12.34 -2.99 -3.38
C ARG A 36 11.87 -4.42 -3.68
N ILE A 37 10.57 -4.63 -3.64
CA ILE A 37 9.90 -5.90 -3.94
C ILE A 37 8.92 -5.69 -5.08
N LEU A 38 8.82 -6.69 -5.95
CA LEU A 38 7.78 -6.75 -6.98
C LEU A 38 6.56 -7.45 -6.38
N LEU A 39 5.41 -6.80 -6.47
CA LEU A 39 4.12 -7.36 -6.15
C LEU A 39 3.36 -7.61 -7.44
N THR A 40 2.79 -8.80 -7.56
CA THR A 40 1.82 -9.07 -8.62
C THR A 40 0.54 -8.27 -8.36
N ASN A 41 -0.26 -8.07 -9.41
CA ASN A 41 -1.53 -7.36 -9.30
C ASN A 41 -2.47 -8.03 -8.29
N GLU A 42 -2.50 -9.36 -8.24
CA GLU A 42 -3.28 -10.13 -7.27
C GLU A 42 -2.84 -9.83 -5.83
N MET A 43 -1.54 -9.90 -5.56
CA MET A 43 -1.01 -9.62 -4.21
C MET A 43 -1.28 -8.18 -3.77
N TYR A 44 -1.17 -7.22 -4.68
CA TYR A 44 -1.47 -5.83 -4.38
C TYR A 44 -2.95 -5.64 -4.02
N ASN A 45 -3.86 -6.25 -4.78
CA ASN A 45 -5.29 -6.16 -4.53
C ASN A 45 -5.70 -6.79 -3.19
N GLU A 46 -5.09 -7.91 -2.80
CA GLU A 46 -5.37 -8.52 -1.50
C GLU A 46 -4.86 -7.66 -0.34
N LEU A 47 -3.68 -7.04 -0.48
CA LEU A 47 -3.16 -6.10 0.52
C LEU A 47 -4.07 -4.87 0.68
N ASP A 48 -4.61 -4.34 -0.41
CA ASP A 48 -5.53 -3.19 -0.39
C ASP A 48 -6.85 -3.54 0.34
N LYS A 49 -7.39 -4.76 0.13
CA LYS A 49 -8.56 -5.25 0.86
C LYS A 49 -8.28 -5.41 2.36
N GLU A 50 -7.13 -5.97 2.73
CA GLU A 50 -6.74 -6.12 4.13
C GLU A 50 -6.62 -4.76 4.83
N GLU A 51 -6.04 -3.75 4.16
CA GLU A 51 -5.96 -2.39 4.69
C GLU A 51 -7.35 -1.78 4.91
N LEU A 52 -8.27 -1.96 3.95
CA LEU A 52 -9.66 -1.53 4.08
C LEU A 52 -10.35 -2.17 5.31
N HIS A 53 -10.16 -3.47 5.51
CA HIS A 53 -10.73 -4.20 6.65
C HIS A 53 -10.13 -3.72 7.98
N LEU A 54 -8.82 -3.52 8.07
CA LEU A 54 -8.16 -2.99 9.27
C LEU A 54 -8.70 -1.60 9.65
N HIS A 55 -8.94 -0.74 8.67
CA HIS A 55 -9.53 0.57 8.90
C HIS A 55 -10.97 0.48 9.41
N GLN A 56 -11.77 -0.44 8.89
CA GLN A 56 -13.14 -0.68 9.37
C GLN A 56 -13.15 -1.20 10.81
N SER A 57 -12.37 -2.24 11.11
CA SER A 57 -12.27 -2.80 12.46
C SER A 57 -11.79 -1.76 13.48
N ARG A 58 -10.85 -0.89 13.10
CA ARG A 58 -10.40 0.20 13.97
C ARG A 58 -11.52 1.20 14.26
N ARG A 59 -12.36 1.55 13.28
CA ARG A 59 -13.51 2.45 13.50
C ARG A 59 -14.53 1.82 14.44
N GLU A 60 -14.85 0.54 14.25
CA GLU A 60 -15.79 -0.19 15.10
C GLU A 60 -15.31 -0.27 16.55
N ALA A 61 -14.02 -0.57 16.76
CA ALA A 61 -13.43 -0.61 18.10
C ALA A 61 -13.50 0.76 18.81
N VAL A 62 -13.26 1.86 18.08
CA VAL A 62 -13.40 3.21 18.63
C VAL A 62 -14.86 3.50 18.98
N MET A 63 -15.81 3.12 18.15
CA MET A 63 -17.23 3.34 18.40
C MET A 63 -17.70 2.59 19.65
N GLN A 64 -17.33 1.31 19.80
CA GLN A 64 -17.62 0.52 20.99
C GLN A 64 -17.01 1.14 22.26
N ALA A 65 -15.77 1.62 22.19
CA ALA A 65 -15.15 2.31 23.31
C ALA A 65 -15.88 3.61 23.68
N MET A 66 -16.36 4.37 22.70
CA MET A 66 -17.15 5.58 22.94
C MET A 66 -18.50 5.27 23.60
N ASP A 67 -19.16 4.18 23.22
CA ASP A 67 -20.44 3.81 23.80
C ASP A 67 -20.30 3.33 25.25
N LEU A 68 -19.25 2.56 25.58
CA LEU A 68 -18.91 2.22 26.96
C LEU A 68 -18.64 3.46 27.83
N VAL A 69 -17.93 4.47 27.28
CA VAL A 69 -17.67 5.73 27.99
C VAL A 69 -18.98 6.51 28.22
N LYS A 70 -19.91 6.51 27.26
CA LYS A 70 -21.23 7.15 27.45
C LYS A 70 -22.05 6.46 28.53
N GLU A 71 -22.05 5.13 28.57
CA GLU A 71 -22.75 4.36 29.61
C GLU A 71 -22.19 4.71 31.00
N PHE A 72 -20.88 4.66 31.17
CA PHE A 72 -20.21 5.02 32.42
C PHE A 72 -20.56 6.46 32.89
N LEU A 73 -20.50 7.43 31.98
CA LEU A 73 -20.83 8.84 32.30
C LEU A 73 -22.33 9.07 32.57
N SER A 74 -23.20 8.16 32.13
CA SER A 74 -24.63 8.22 32.39
C SER A 74 -24.98 7.62 33.75
N GLU A 75 -24.23 6.61 34.19
CA GLU A 75 -24.37 5.99 35.52
C GLU A 75 -23.89 6.90 36.66
N GLU A 76 -22.86 7.75 36.45
CA GLU A 76 -22.39 8.71 37.46
C GLU A 76 -23.33 9.91 37.71
N LYS A 77 -24.36 10.11 36.88
CA LYS A 77 -25.30 11.24 36.99
C LYS A 77 -26.68 10.88 37.56
N GLY A 78 -26.89 9.63 37.98
CA GLY A 78 -28.10 9.16 38.68
C GLY A 78 -27.89 9.07 40.19
#